data_AF-A0A8B8AFX8-F1
#
_entry.id   AF-A0A8B8AFX8-F1
#
_cell.length_a   1.000
_cell.length_b   1.000
_cell.length_c   1.000
_cell.angle_alpha   90.00
_cell.angle_beta   90.00
_cell.angle_gamma   90.00
#
_symmetry.space_group_name_H-M   'P 1'
#
loop_
_entity.id
_entity.type
_entity.pdbx_description
1 polymer ?
#
loop_
_entity_poly.entity_id
_entity_poly.type
_entity_poly.pdbx_seq_one_letter_code
_entity_poly.pdbx_strand_id
1 'polypeptide(L)'
;MARLSALISCLLGGAMCFENVALNKSAWQQDTKLNYLANRGVDGHKSYLHMYSEECVTSEYNATSAWRVDLENVLSIHHISIQFATNNNSWNKDNELIKYFLGFSVYLSNTTEKEDGILCFRDTTYTRATIPNPINIPCPHYGRYVIYYNNRTHPPYPAGYSDTTINALCEVEVYGCSDQGKFGENCSMLCPPKCLKRRCDIRNGTCFECIVGYLGPTCESESSTAWINSENSTTWMEGERSTG
;
A
#
# COMPACT_ATOMS: atom_id res chain seq x y z
N MET A 1 -26.34 3.96 11.29
CA MET A 1 -24.95 3.67 10.86
C MET A 1 -24.47 4.87 10.07
N ALA A 2 -23.79 5.80 10.74
CA ALA A 2 -23.20 6.97 10.09
C ALA A 2 -21.89 6.53 9.41
N ARG A 3 -21.77 6.74 8.10
CA ARG A 3 -20.49 6.61 7.40
C ARG A 3 -19.56 7.69 7.95
N LEU A 4 -18.47 7.31 8.63
CA LEU A 4 -17.39 8.25 8.93
C LEU A 4 -16.89 8.78 7.58
N SER A 5 -16.94 10.09 7.41
CA SER A 5 -16.53 10.81 6.21
C SER A 5 -15.04 10.55 5.94
N ALA A 6 -14.74 9.84 4.85
CA ALA A 6 -13.40 9.83 4.26
C ALA A 6 -13.03 11.26 3.85
N LEU A 7 -11.79 11.68 4.14
CA LEU A 7 -11.28 12.97 3.66
C LEU A 7 -11.06 12.87 2.15
N ILE A 8 -11.98 13.46 1.39
CA ILE A 8 -11.88 13.58 -0.06
C ILE A 8 -10.88 14.70 -0.36
N SER A 9 -9.71 14.35 -0.91
CA SER A 9 -8.77 15.35 -1.44
C SER A 9 -9.15 15.68 -2.88
N CYS A 10 -9.97 16.73 -3.07
CA CYS A 10 -10.23 17.32 -4.38
C CYS A 10 -9.60 18.72 -4.44
N LEU A 11 -8.59 18.92 -5.29
CA LEU A 11 -8.22 20.28 -5.72
C LEU A 11 -9.16 20.68 -6.86
N LEU A 12 -9.78 21.86 -6.73
CA LEU A 12 -10.80 22.40 -7.65
C LEU A 12 -10.27 22.49 -9.09
N GLY A 13 -10.80 21.63 -9.98
CA GLY A 13 -10.54 21.66 -11.42
C GLY A 13 -10.32 20.28 -12.04
N GLY A 14 -11.39 19.51 -12.30
CA GLY A 14 -11.33 18.26 -13.09
C GLY A 14 -10.42 17.15 -12.55
N ALA A 15 -10.11 17.14 -11.26
CA ALA A 15 -9.20 16.15 -10.67
C ALA A 15 -9.90 14.81 -10.39
N MET A 16 -9.24 13.69 -10.70
CA MET A 16 -9.60 12.36 -10.20
C MET A 16 -9.51 12.36 -8.67
N CYS A 17 -10.63 12.32 -7.94
CA CYS A 17 -10.58 12.23 -6.48
C CYS A 17 -10.54 10.78 -6.01
N PHE A 18 -9.56 10.46 -5.18
CA PHE A 18 -9.43 9.20 -4.47
C PHE A 18 -9.59 9.43 -2.97
N GLU A 19 -10.12 8.44 -2.26
CA GLU A 19 -10.33 8.51 -0.81
C GLU A 19 -9.14 7.91 -0.08
N ASN A 20 -8.78 8.45 1.09
CA ASN A 20 -7.86 7.77 2.00
C ASN A 20 -8.56 6.53 2.60
N VAL A 21 -8.38 5.37 1.97
CA VAL A 21 -9.00 4.10 2.36
C VAL A 21 -8.35 3.46 3.60
N ALA A 22 -7.22 4.01 4.08
CA ALA A 22 -6.56 3.57 5.30
C ALA A 22 -7.07 4.27 6.57
N LEU A 23 -7.80 5.38 6.44
CA LEU A 23 -8.25 6.18 7.59
C LEU A 23 -9.04 5.33 8.60
N ASN A 24 -8.60 5.34 9.86
CA ASN A 24 -9.15 4.59 10.99
C ASN A 24 -9.20 3.06 10.78
N LYS A 25 -8.38 2.52 9.88
CA LYS A 25 -8.24 1.08 9.68
C LYS A 25 -7.33 0.45 10.74
N SER A 26 -7.41 -0.87 10.87
CA SER A 26 -6.56 -1.60 11.80
C SER A 26 -5.14 -1.70 11.26
N ALA A 27 -4.17 -1.36 12.09
CA ALA A 27 -2.75 -1.46 11.80
C ALA A 27 -2.02 -2.38 12.79
N TRP A 28 -0.86 -2.85 12.37
CA TRP A 28 0.03 -3.72 13.13
C TRP A 28 1.48 -3.32 12.89
N GLN A 29 2.35 -3.54 13.87
CA GLN A 29 3.80 -3.45 13.68
C GLN A 29 4.55 -4.63 14.28
N GLN A 30 5.76 -4.86 13.76
CA GLN A 30 6.65 -5.95 14.18
C GLN A 30 7.03 -5.86 15.66
N ASP A 31 7.17 -4.64 16.19
CA ASP A 31 7.45 -4.43 17.62
C ASP A 31 6.24 -4.87 18.46
N THR A 32 6.42 -5.95 19.21
CA THR A 32 5.38 -6.54 20.04
C THR A 32 5.09 -5.76 21.31
N LYS A 33 6.04 -4.97 21.83
CA LYS A 33 5.85 -4.15 23.04
C LYS A 33 5.05 -2.91 22.73
N LEU A 34 5.33 -2.25 21.60
CA LEU A 34 4.70 -1.01 21.18
C LEU A 34 3.62 -1.21 20.11
N ASN A 35 3.21 -2.45 19.83
CA ASN A 35 2.22 -2.73 18.78
C ASN A 35 0.90 -1.95 18.94
N TYR A 36 0.50 -1.64 20.17
CA TYR A 36 -0.72 -0.85 20.45
C TYR A 36 -0.67 0.58 19.87
N LEU A 37 0.51 1.06 19.46
CA LEU A 37 0.73 2.35 18.81
C LEU A 37 0.58 2.29 17.28
N ALA A 38 0.40 1.12 16.67
CA ALA A 38 0.39 0.96 15.22
C ALA A 38 -0.70 1.80 14.53
N ASN A 39 -1.88 1.91 15.17
CA ASN A 39 -3.04 2.63 14.61
C ASN A 39 -2.83 4.14 14.50
N ARG A 40 -1.83 4.72 15.17
CA ARG A 40 -1.50 6.14 15.05
C ARG A 40 -1.06 6.52 13.64
N GLY A 41 -0.54 5.58 12.86
CA GLY A 41 -0.14 5.86 11.48
C GLY A 41 -1.32 6.00 10.52
N VAL A 42 -2.58 5.86 10.97
CA VAL A 42 -3.76 5.92 10.11
C VAL A 42 -4.93 6.66 10.77
N ASP A 43 -4.66 7.47 11.79
CA ASP A 43 -5.69 8.17 12.56
C ASP A 43 -6.04 9.55 11.98
N GLY A 44 -5.28 10.03 10.98
CA GLY A 44 -5.48 11.30 10.31
C GLY A 44 -4.83 12.49 11.02
N HIS A 45 -4.04 12.27 12.08
CA HIS A 45 -3.40 13.33 12.84
C HIS A 45 -1.97 13.61 12.36
N LYS A 46 -1.69 14.88 12.04
CA LYS A 46 -0.40 15.35 11.51
C LYS A 46 0.06 16.67 12.15
N SER A 47 -0.52 17.02 13.30
CA SER A 47 -0.31 18.31 13.96
C SER A 47 1.03 18.37 14.69
N TYR A 48 1.49 17.23 15.23
CA TYR A 48 2.70 17.16 16.03
C TYR A 48 3.57 15.95 15.66
N LEU A 49 4.51 16.20 14.73
CA LEU A 49 5.37 15.20 14.08
C LEU A 49 6.57 14.77 14.93
N HIS A 50 6.37 14.61 16.24
CA HIS A 50 7.40 14.13 17.14
C HIS A 50 7.22 12.64 17.40
N MET A 51 8.31 11.87 17.33
CA MET A 51 8.22 10.40 17.41
C MET A 51 7.50 9.94 18.68
N TYR A 52 7.84 10.50 19.84
CA TYR A 52 7.19 10.16 21.11
C TYR A 52 5.86 10.88 21.38
N SER A 53 5.27 11.52 20.38
CA SER A 53 3.95 12.14 20.51
C SER A 53 2.84 11.11 20.52
N GLU A 54 1.60 11.56 20.64
CA GLU A 54 0.42 10.71 20.51
C GLU A 54 -0.02 10.46 19.06
N GLU A 55 0.66 11.09 18.09
CA GLU A 55 0.26 11.11 16.67
C GLU A 55 1.24 10.35 15.76
N CYS A 56 2.19 9.60 16.31
CA CYS A 56 3.11 8.80 15.51
C CYS A 56 3.22 7.36 16.02
N VAL A 57 3.33 6.42 15.08
CA VAL A 57 3.82 5.06 15.34
C VAL A 57 5.23 5.17 15.88
N THR A 58 5.53 4.44 16.95
CA THR A 58 6.88 4.31 17.50
C THR A 58 7.21 2.84 17.72
N SER A 59 8.46 2.46 17.42
CA SER A 59 9.03 1.15 17.77
C SER A 59 10.38 1.29 18.47
N GLU A 60 10.84 0.20 19.08
CA GLU A 60 12.23 -0.01 19.48
C GLU A 60 13.16 -0.06 18.26
N TYR A 61 14.44 0.19 18.49
CA TYR A 61 15.52 0.05 17.51
C TYR A 61 15.82 -1.44 17.28
N ASN A 62 15.69 -1.89 16.04
CA ASN A 62 15.92 -3.29 15.66
C ASN A 62 16.62 -3.40 14.31
N ALA A 63 17.12 -4.60 13.98
CA ALA A 63 17.71 -4.88 12.66
C ALA A 63 16.67 -4.85 11.53
N THR A 64 15.39 -5.06 11.84
CA THR A 64 14.29 -4.87 10.90
C THR A 64 13.14 -4.17 11.60
N SER A 65 12.36 -3.42 10.84
CA SER A 65 11.10 -2.85 11.30
C SER A 65 10.04 -3.06 10.21
N ALA A 66 8.85 -3.46 10.64
CA ALA A 66 7.71 -3.61 9.74
C ALA A 66 6.49 -2.96 10.37
N TRP A 67 5.66 -2.36 9.53
CA TRP A 67 4.34 -1.84 9.89
C TRP A 67 3.39 -2.14 8.73
N ARG A 68 2.13 -2.45 9.02
CA ARG A 68 1.12 -2.65 7.98
C ARG A 68 -0.25 -2.17 8.42
N VAL A 69 -1.07 -1.78 7.44
CA VAL A 69 -2.50 -1.51 7.60
C VAL A 69 -3.32 -2.56 6.85
N ASP A 70 -4.41 -3.03 7.45
CA ASP A 70 -5.43 -3.86 6.81
C ASP A 70 -6.56 -2.98 6.26
N LEU A 71 -6.68 -2.89 4.94
CA LEU A 71 -7.73 -2.11 4.26
C LEU A 71 -9.10 -2.81 4.30
N GLU A 72 -9.21 -3.96 4.97
CA GLU A 72 -10.37 -4.86 5.13
C GLU A 72 -10.81 -5.55 3.84
N ASN A 73 -10.57 -4.93 2.70
CA ASN A 73 -10.96 -5.40 1.37
C ASN A 73 -9.77 -5.31 0.41
N VAL A 74 -9.82 -6.13 -0.65
CA VAL A 74 -8.90 -5.96 -1.79
C VAL A 74 -9.39 -4.78 -2.62
N LEU A 75 -8.72 -3.64 -2.52
CA LEU A 75 -9.12 -2.37 -3.14
C LEU A 75 -8.15 -1.99 -4.27
N SER A 76 -8.64 -1.24 -5.25
CA SER A 76 -7.77 -0.59 -6.25
C SER A 76 -7.09 0.62 -5.61
N ILE A 77 -5.77 0.61 -5.62
CA ILE A 77 -4.90 1.64 -5.02
C ILE A 77 -4.33 2.51 -6.13
N HIS A 78 -4.25 3.81 -5.90
CA HIS A 78 -3.57 4.76 -6.77
C HIS A 78 -2.16 5.05 -6.28
N HIS A 79 -2.05 5.48 -5.02
CA HIS A 79 -0.78 5.84 -4.40
C HIS A 79 -0.87 5.78 -2.89
N ILE A 80 0.29 5.78 -2.26
CA ILE A 80 0.49 5.75 -0.81
C ILE A 80 1.30 6.99 -0.44
N SER A 81 0.85 7.75 0.55
CA SER A 81 1.58 8.87 1.13
C SER A 81 2.09 8.47 2.51
N ILE A 82 3.36 8.73 2.81
CA ILE A 82 3.94 8.47 4.13
C ILE A 82 4.54 9.76 4.70
N GLN A 83 4.05 10.14 5.88
CA GLN A 83 4.56 11.23 6.70
C GLN A 83 5.45 10.63 7.81
N PHE A 84 6.75 10.89 7.76
CA PHE A 84 7.69 10.49 8.80
C PHE A 84 7.72 11.49 9.95
N ALA A 85 8.09 11.00 11.14
CA ALA A 85 8.40 11.86 12.28
C ALA A 85 9.62 12.75 11.98
N THR A 86 9.54 14.00 12.46
CA THR A 86 10.60 15.01 12.32
C THR A 86 11.17 15.44 13.67
N ASN A 87 10.58 14.98 14.79
CA ASN A 87 10.79 15.56 16.13
C ASN A 87 10.50 17.07 16.17
N ASN A 88 9.55 17.52 15.34
CA ASN A 88 9.21 18.93 15.12
C ASN A 88 10.40 19.81 14.70
N ASN A 89 11.45 19.19 14.18
CA ASN A 89 12.56 19.91 13.56
C ASN A 89 12.31 20.07 12.07
N SER A 90 13.02 21.01 11.46
CA SER A 90 13.02 21.15 10.00
C SER A 90 13.45 19.83 9.32
N TRP A 91 12.78 19.50 8.22
CA TRP A 91 13.12 18.32 7.42
C TRP A 91 14.29 18.64 6.49
N ASN A 92 15.51 18.41 6.97
CA ASN A 92 16.75 18.60 6.23
C ASN A 92 17.80 17.57 6.67
N LYS A 93 18.98 17.60 6.05
CA LYS A 93 20.07 16.64 6.30
C LYS A 93 20.48 16.48 7.77
N ASP A 94 20.28 17.51 8.58
CA ASP A 94 20.67 17.55 10.00
C ASP A 94 19.62 16.90 10.90
N ASN A 95 18.45 16.50 10.37
CA ASN A 95 17.47 15.72 11.10
C ASN A 95 17.97 14.29 11.34
N GLU A 96 18.27 13.97 12.59
CA GLU A 96 18.86 12.70 12.99
C GLU A 96 17.94 11.49 12.83
N LEU A 97 16.62 11.66 12.66
CA LEU A 97 15.71 10.54 12.41
C LEU A 97 15.88 9.94 11.00
N ILE A 98 16.31 10.76 10.04
CA ILE A 98 16.33 10.38 8.62
C ILE A 98 17.13 9.10 8.37
N LYS A 99 18.26 8.93 9.06
CA LYS A 99 19.16 7.78 8.89
C LYS A 99 18.49 6.42 9.16
N TYR A 100 17.41 6.39 9.95
CA TYR A 100 16.65 5.17 10.24
C TYR A 100 15.61 4.84 9.18
N PHE A 101 15.20 5.81 8.35
CA PHE A 101 14.19 5.61 7.31
C PHE A 101 14.78 5.22 5.96
N LEU A 102 16.03 5.59 5.68
CA LEU A 102 16.67 5.29 4.40
C LEU A 102 16.62 3.78 4.08
N GLY A 103 16.51 3.44 2.81
CA GLY A 103 16.45 2.04 2.34
C GLY A 103 15.12 1.32 2.60
N PHE A 104 14.07 2.03 3.05
CA PHE A 104 12.77 1.43 3.28
C PHE A 104 12.13 0.91 1.97
N SER A 105 11.19 -0.01 2.12
CA SER A 105 10.39 -0.56 1.04
C SER A 105 8.91 -0.52 1.40
N VAL A 106 8.06 -0.43 0.38
CA VAL A 106 6.61 -0.46 0.51
C VAL A 106 6.05 -1.54 -0.39
N TYR A 107 5.21 -2.39 0.18
CA TYR A 107 4.56 -3.50 -0.52
C TYR A 107 3.05 -3.35 -0.47
N LEU A 108 2.39 -3.86 -1.50
CA LEU A 108 0.96 -4.05 -1.55
C LEU A 108 0.66 -5.54 -1.68
N SER A 109 0.01 -6.12 -0.68
CA SER A 109 -0.23 -7.57 -0.57
C SER A 109 -1.72 -7.88 -0.38
N ASN A 110 -2.11 -9.11 -0.72
CA ASN A 110 -3.42 -9.64 -0.36
C ASN A 110 -3.38 -10.47 0.93
N THR A 111 -2.18 -10.71 1.47
CA THR A 111 -1.93 -11.42 2.75
C THR A 111 -1.16 -10.52 3.71
N THR A 112 -0.93 -10.99 4.92
CA THR A 112 -0.13 -10.27 5.93
C THR A 112 1.37 -10.28 5.64
N GLU A 113 1.80 -11.09 4.66
CA GLU A 113 3.19 -11.29 4.29
C GLU A 113 3.55 -10.42 3.09
N LYS A 114 4.74 -9.82 3.13
CA LYS A 114 5.22 -8.93 2.06
C LYS A 114 5.72 -9.70 0.84
N GLU A 115 6.15 -10.94 1.04
CA GLU A 115 6.64 -11.87 0.03
C GLU A 115 5.57 -12.28 -0.99
N ASP A 116 4.30 -12.29 -0.56
CA ASP A 116 3.14 -12.59 -1.40
C ASP A 116 2.64 -11.37 -2.19
N GLY A 117 3.18 -10.19 -1.87
CA GLY A 117 2.76 -8.92 -2.44
C GLY A 117 3.62 -8.46 -3.61
N ILE A 118 3.23 -7.32 -4.17
CA ILE A 118 4.06 -6.60 -5.13
C ILE A 118 4.90 -5.53 -4.41
N LEU A 119 6.11 -5.28 -4.91
CA LEU A 119 6.95 -4.19 -4.45
C LEU A 119 6.51 -2.89 -5.12
N CYS A 120 5.83 -2.01 -4.38
CA CYS A 120 5.45 -0.68 -4.87
C CYS A 120 6.66 0.25 -4.97
N PHE A 121 7.55 0.19 -3.97
CA PHE A 121 8.68 1.10 -3.87
C PHE A 121 9.80 0.51 -3.04
N ARG A 122 11.03 0.81 -3.44
CA ARG A 122 12.24 0.55 -2.66
C ARG A 122 13.17 1.75 -2.77
N ASP A 123 13.48 2.35 -1.63
CA ASP A 123 14.51 3.38 -1.57
C ASP A 123 15.88 2.76 -1.87
N THR A 124 16.52 3.28 -2.89
CA THR A 124 17.89 2.96 -3.28
C THR A 124 18.73 4.19 -3.58
N THR A 125 18.13 5.38 -3.55
CA THR A 125 18.72 6.61 -4.08
C THR A 125 18.65 7.79 -3.12
N TYR A 126 17.79 7.74 -2.10
CA TYR A 126 17.71 8.84 -1.16
C TYR A 126 18.94 8.90 -0.25
N THR A 127 19.26 10.13 0.10
CA THR A 127 20.28 10.50 1.07
C THR A 127 19.59 11.25 2.21
N ARG A 128 20.35 11.54 3.27
CA ARG A 128 19.86 12.40 4.37
C ARG A 128 19.31 13.75 3.88
N ALA A 129 19.81 14.26 2.76
CA ALA A 129 19.40 15.55 2.21
C ALA A 129 18.23 15.47 1.21
N THR A 130 17.90 14.30 0.67
CA THR A 130 17.04 14.18 -0.51
C THR A 130 15.76 13.36 -0.30
N ILE A 131 15.66 12.59 0.78
CA ILE A 131 14.40 11.92 1.12
C ILE A 131 13.30 12.99 1.34
N PRO A 132 12.13 12.91 0.71
CA PRO A 132 11.04 13.85 0.94
C PRO A 132 10.20 13.46 2.17
N ASN A 133 9.47 14.43 2.73
CA ASN A 133 8.51 14.19 3.80
C ASN A 133 7.36 15.24 3.73
N PRO A 134 6.12 14.85 3.42
CA PRO A 134 5.68 13.48 3.12
C PRO A 134 6.26 12.95 1.79
N ILE A 135 6.35 11.63 1.67
CA ILE A 135 6.70 10.96 0.41
C ILE A 135 5.44 10.40 -0.25
N ASN A 136 5.28 10.63 -1.56
CA ASN A 136 4.19 10.10 -2.37
C ASN A 136 4.69 8.97 -3.27
N ILE A 137 4.12 7.78 -3.12
CA ILE A 137 4.55 6.54 -3.77
C ILE A 137 3.41 6.05 -4.67
N PRO A 138 3.50 6.23 -6.00
CA PRO A 138 2.55 5.62 -6.93
C PRO A 138 2.58 4.09 -6.78
N CYS A 139 1.40 3.48 -6.63
CA CYS A 139 1.26 2.03 -6.67
C CYS A 139 -0.10 1.65 -7.29
N PRO A 140 -0.28 1.88 -8.60
CA PRO A 140 -1.53 1.63 -9.31
C PRO A 140 -1.76 0.11 -9.47
N HIS A 141 -2.29 -0.52 -8.42
CA HIS A 141 -2.58 -1.94 -8.38
C HIS A 141 -3.64 -2.22 -7.32
N TYR A 142 -4.14 -3.46 -7.26
CA TYR A 142 -5.05 -3.88 -6.20
C TYR A 142 -4.31 -4.58 -5.04
N GLY A 143 -4.83 -4.42 -3.83
CA GLY A 143 -4.36 -5.14 -2.64
C GLY A 143 -5.20 -4.86 -1.40
N ARG A 144 -4.95 -5.62 -0.33
CA ARG A 144 -5.62 -5.47 0.97
C ARG A 144 -4.70 -4.91 2.05
N TYR A 145 -3.41 -5.23 2.00
CA TYR A 145 -2.44 -4.80 3.00
C TYR A 145 -1.40 -3.89 2.35
N VAL A 146 -1.20 -2.71 2.93
CA VAL A 146 -0.03 -1.87 2.65
C VAL A 146 0.99 -2.11 3.75
N ILE A 147 2.20 -2.49 3.36
CA ILE A 147 3.26 -2.92 4.29
C ILE A 147 4.49 -2.04 4.09
N TYR A 148 4.85 -1.29 5.12
CA TYR A 148 6.14 -0.62 5.26
C TYR A 148 7.16 -1.59 5.85
N TYR A 149 8.35 -1.64 5.29
CA TYR A 149 9.42 -2.52 5.77
C TYR A 149 10.79 -1.87 5.63
N ASN A 150 11.63 -2.04 6.64
CA ASN A 150 13.03 -1.64 6.58
C ASN A 150 13.93 -2.75 7.14
N ASN A 151 15.14 -2.87 6.59
CA ASN A 151 16.04 -4.00 6.85
C ASN A 151 17.52 -3.56 6.92
N ARG A 152 18.20 -4.05 7.96
CA ARG A 152 19.63 -3.91 8.28
C ARG A 152 20.21 -5.24 8.74
N THR A 153 19.91 -6.33 8.05
CA THR A 153 20.49 -7.66 8.34
C THR A 153 21.71 -7.99 7.49
N HIS A 154 21.99 -7.19 6.45
CA HIS A 154 23.07 -7.44 5.49
C HIS A 154 23.98 -6.21 5.31
N PRO A 155 25.04 -6.06 6.12
CA PRO A 155 26.05 -5.01 5.94
C PRO A 155 27.01 -5.31 4.77
N PRO A 156 27.74 -4.31 4.22
CA PRO A 156 27.78 -2.90 4.63
C PRO A 156 26.59 -2.08 4.10
N TYR A 157 26.21 -1.03 4.83
CA TYR A 157 25.13 -0.11 4.43
C TYR A 157 25.65 1.09 3.65
N PRO A 158 24.85 1.68 2.74
CA PRO A 158 25.20 2.94 2.10
C PRO A 158 25.46 4.07 3.12
N ALA A 159 26.26 5.05 2.70
CA ALA A 159 26.60 6.19 3.56
C ALA A 159 25.35 6.94 4.05
N GLY A 160 25.33 7.28 5.34
CA GLY A 160 24.23 8.01 5.98
C GLY A 160 23.13 7.15 6.58
N TYR A 161 23.15 5.83 6.34
CA TYR A 161 22.23 4.88 6.96
C TYR A 161 22.65 4.61 8.41
N SER A 162 21.69 4.37 9.30
CA SER A 162 21.96 3.71 10.57
C SER A 162 22.04 2.19 10.38
N ASP A 163 22.76 1.53 11.28
CA ASP A 163 22.80 0.08 11.48
C ASP A 163 21.51 -0.52 12.05
N THR A 164 20.58 0.32 12.51
CA THR A 164 19.27 -0.08 13.01
C THR A 164 18.15 0.62 12.23
N THR A 165 16.94 0.11 12.42
CA THR A 165 15.69 0.64 11.87
C THR A 165 14.70 0.90 13.00
N ILE A 166 13.79 1.83 12.78
CA ILE A 166 12.63 2.10 13.63
C ILE A 166 11.40 2.35 12.75
N ASN A 167 10.22 2.10 13.30
CA ASN A 167 8.99 2.69 12.81
C ASN A 167 8.79 4.02 13.55
N ALA A 168 8.91 5.13 12.82
CA ALA A 168 8.53 6.46 13.29
C ALA A 168 7.68 7.15 12.20
N LEU A 169 6.52 6.55 11.95
CA LEU A 169 5.56 6.92 10.91
C LEU A 169 4.44 7.73 11.58
N CYS A 170 4.27 8.99 11.21
CA CYS A 170 3.21 9.82 11.79
C CYS A 170 1.88 9.67 11.04
N GLU A 171 1.91 9.48 9.72
CA GLU A 171 0.69 9.19 8.97
C GLU A 171 1.01 8.40 7.70
N VAL A 172 0.17 7.43 7.36
CA VAL A 172 0.25 6.60 6.16
C VAL A 172 -1.13 6.61 5.50
N GLU A 173 -1.26 7.45 4.47
CA GLU A 173 -2.50 7.61 3.73
C GLU A 173 -2.46 6.71 2.50
N VAL A 174 -3.50 5.91 2.29
CA VAL A 174 -3.60 5.03 1.13
C VAL A 174 -4.75 5.53 0.29
N TYR A 175 -4.45 6.08 -0.89
CA TYR A 175 -5.47 6.66 -1.76
C TYR A 175 -5.89 5.67 -2.83
N GLY A 176 -7.19 5.40 -2.88
CA GLY A 176 -7.78 4.47 -3.84
C GLY A 176 -9.29 4.58 -3.92
N CYS A 177 -9.91 3.53 -4.44
CA CYS A 177 -11.36 3.38 -4.47
C CYS A 177 -11.84 2.56 -3.27
N SER A 178 -12.72 3.14 -2.45
CA SER A 178 -13.32 2.47 -1.28
C SER A 178 -14.20 1.28 -1.66
N ASP A 179 -14.80 1.31 -2.85
CA ASP A 179 -15.57 0.20 -3.40
C ASP A 179 -14.70 -0.68 -4.29
N GLN A 180 -14.85 -2.00 -4.16
CA GLN A 180 -14.17 -2.98 -5.00
C GLN A 180 -14.59 -2.86 -6.47
N GLY A 181 -13.64 -3.09 -7.36
CA GLY A 181 -13.89 -3.16 -8.80
C GLY A 181 -14.37 -1.85 -9.41
N LYS A 182 -13.90 -0.71 -8.88
CA LYS A 182 -14.12 0.62 -9.44
C LYS A 182 -12.83 1.27 -9.91
N PHE A 183 -12.96 2.17 -10.88
CA PHE A 183 -11.87 2.95 -11.46
C PHE A 183 -12.37 4.32 -11.97
N GLY A 184 -11.44 5.12 -12.48
CA GLY A 184 -11.72 6.39 -13.13
C GLY A 184 -11.88 7.56 -12.18
N GLU A 185 -12.33 8.68 -12.72
CA GLU A 185 -12.64 9.87 -11.93
C GLU A 185 -13.64 9.55 -10.82
N ASN A 186 -13.28 9.92 -9.58
CA ASN A 186 -14.11 9.74 -8.39
C ASN A 186 -14.57 8.29 -8.18
N CYS A 187 -13.82 7.31 -8.69
CA CYS A 187 -14.19 5.90 -8.62
C CYS A 187 -15.62 5.63 -9.13
N SER A 188 -16.05 6.35 -10.17
CA SER A 188 -17.44 6.30 -10.65
C SER A 188 -17.69 5.20 -11.69
N MET A 189 -16.64 4.64 -12.29
CA MET A 189 -16.74 3.61 -13.31
C MET A 189 -16.50 2.22 -12.71
N LEU A 190 -17.23 1.22 -13.18
CA LEU A 190 -17.03 -0.19 -12.81
C LEU A 190 -16.00 -0.83 -13.73
N CYS A 191 -15.05 -1.57 -13.15
CA CYS A 191 -14.12 -2.38 -13.93
C CYS A 191 -14.88 -3.28 -14.91
N PRO A 192 -14.36 -3.48 -16.14
CA PRO A 192 -14.99 -4.32 -17.15
C PRO A 192 -15.40 -5.69 -16.59
N PRO A 193 -16.59 -6.21 -16.97
CA PRO A 193 -17.15 -7.40 -16.36
C PRO A 193 -16.34 -8.67 -16.59
N LYS A 194 -15.49 -8.67 -17.60
CA LYS A 194 -14.61 -9.79 -17.98
C LYS A 194 -13.18 -9.65 -17.45
N CYS A 195 -12.88 -8.60 -16.69
CA CYS A 195 -11.68 -8.60 -15.85
C CYS A 195 -11.82 -9.65 -14.76
N LEU A 196 -10.78 -10.46 -14.53
CA LEU A 196 -10.77 -11.45 -13.46
C LEU A 196 -11.01 -10.76 -12.11
N LYS A 197 -12.01 -11.25 -11.36
CA LYS A 197 -12.45 -10.70 -10.07
C LYS A 197 -12.77 -9.18 -10.11
N ARG A 198 -13.14 -8.63 -11.28
CA ARG A 198 -13.38 -7.19 -11.49
C ARG A 198 -12.17 -6.31 -11.15
N ARG A 199 -10.95 -6.79 -11.40
CA ARG A 199 -9.72 -6.04 -11.09
C ARG A 199 -9.16 -5.34 -12.31
N CYS A 200 -9.01 -4.03 -12.22
CA CYS A 200 -8.51 -3.20 -13.31
C CYS A 200 -7.67 -2.03 -12.78
N ASP A 201 -6.83 -1.47 -13.65
CA ASP A 201 -6.08 -0.25 -13.40
C ASP A 201 -7.03 0.88 -12.99
N ILE A 202 -6.70 1.52 -11.87
CA ILE A 202 -7.58 2.49 -11.23
C ILE A 202 -7.81 3.76 -12.07
N ARG A 203 -6.94 4.05 -13.05
CA ARG A 203 -7.03 5.25 -13.88
C ARG A 203 -7.78 4.98 -15.18
N ASN A 204 -7.37 3.94 -15.91
CA ASN A 204 -7.84 3.74 -17.29
C ASN A 204 -8.76 2.51 -17.46
N GLY A 205 -8.94 1.68 -16.43
CA GLY A 205 -9.84 0.54 -16.49
C GLY A 205 -9.29 -0.70 -17.21
N THR A 206 -8.02 -0.69 -17.60
CA THR A 206 -7.35 -1.85 -18.19
C THR A 206 -7.35 -3.01 -17.19
N CYS A 207 -7.84 -4.17 -17.59
CA CYS A 207 -7.85 -5.34 -16.73
C CYS A 207 -6.42 -5.80 -16.44
N PHE A 208 -6.12 -6.12 -15.18
CA PHE A 208 -4.85 -6.78 -14.85
C PHE A 208 -4.79 -8.20 -15.40
N GLU A 209 -5.95 -8.86 -15.48
CA GLU A 209 -6.10 -10.21 -16.00
C GLU A 209 -7.53 -10.39 -16.53
N CYS A 210 -7.67 -11.18 -17.60
CA CYS A 210 -8.98 -11.54 -18.15
C CYS A 210 -9.46 -12.88 -17.60
N ILE A 211 -10.79 -13.04 -17.49
CA ILE A 211 -11.39 -14.37 -17.32
C ILE A 211 -11.00 -15.21 -18.55
N VAL A 212 -10.74 -16.51 -18.33
CA VAL A 212 -10.45 -17.48 -19.40
C VAL A 212 -11.45 -17.33 -20.55
N GLY A 213 -10.93 -17.31 -21.77
CA GLY A 213 -11.73 -17.12 -22.98
C GLY A 213 -11.87 -15.70 -23.47
N TYR A 214 -11.37 -14.70 -22.74
CA TYR A 214 -11.41 -13.30 -23.13
C TYR A 214 -9.99 -12.71 -23.26
N LEU A 215 -9.82 -11.78 -24.19
CA LEU A 215 -8.59 -11.05 -24.46
C LEU A 215 -8.88 -9.56 -24.73
N GLY A 216 -7.81 -8.77 -24.75
CA GLY A 216 -7.87 -7.32 -24.94
C GLY A 216 -7.62 -6.55 -23.64
N PRO A 217 -7.31 -5.25 -23.72
CA PRO A 217 -7.03 -4.41 -22.55
C PRO A 217 -8.20 -4.37 -21.56
N THR A 218 -9.45 -4.50 -22.03
CA THR A 218 -10.65 -4.52 -21.18
C THR A 218 -11.39 -5.85 -21.23
N CYS A 219 -10.74 -6.90 -21.75
CA CYS A 219 -11.31 -8.23 -21.96
C CYS A 219 -12.59 -8.23 -22.81
N GLU A 220 -12.62 -7.39 -23.84
CA GLU A 220 -13.76 -7.17 -24.72
C GLU A 220 -13.92 -8.21 -25.83
N SER A 221 -12.88 -8.97 -26.14
CA SER A 221 -12.86 -9.91 -27.27
C SER A 221 -12.86 -11.37 -26.80
N GLU A 222 -13.77 -12.20 -27.31
CA GLU A 222 -13.75 -13.65 -27.08
C GLU A 222 -12.63 -14.32 -27.90
N SER A 223 -11.98 -15.32 -27.31
CA SER A 223 -10.89 -16.07 -27.94
C SER A 223 -10.98 -17.55 -27.62
N SER A 224 -11.24 -18.36 -28.65
CA SER A 224 -11.23 -19.83 -28.58
C SER A 224 -9.87 -20.40 -28.15
N THR A 225 -8.77 -19.72 -28.48
CA THR A 225 -7.41 -20.16 -28.13
C THR A 225 -7.08 -20.03 -26.65
N ALA A 226 -7.72 -19.11 -25.93
CA ALA A 226 -7.50 -18.95 -24.49
C ALA A 226 -8.09 -20.12 -23.68
N TRP A 227 -9.18 -20.74 -24.16
CA TRP A 227 -9.78 -21.94 -23.56
C TRP A 227 -8.85 -23.16 -23.68
N ILE A 228 -8.16 -23.29 -24.82
CA ILE A 228 -7.24 -24.42 -25.07
C ILE A 228 -6.05 -24.38 -24.09
N ASN A 229 -5.59 -23.19 -23.71
CA ASN A 229 -4.49 -23.02 -22.76
C ASN A 229 -4.91 -23.26 -21.30
N SER A 230 -6.18 -23.04 -20.93
CA SER A 230 -6.65 -23.34 -19.57
C SER A 230 -6.82 -24.83 -19.33
N GLU A 231 -7.25 -25.59 -20.34
CA GLU A 231 -7.38 -27.05 -20.22
C GLU A 231 -6.01 -27.76 -20.08
N ASN A 232 -4.94 -27.14 -20.59
CA ASN A 232 -3.56 -27.61 -20.41
C ASN A 232 -2.87 -27.09 -19.13
N SER A 233 -3.48 -26.15 -18.40
CA SER A 233 -2.95 -25.64 -17.13
C SER A 233 -3.49 -26.47 -15.97
N THR A 234 -2.93 -27.66 -15.75
CA THR A 234 -3.27 -28.52 -14.61
C THR A 234 -2.73 -27.93 -13.30
N THR A 235 -3.46 -26.97 -12.72
CA THR A 235 -3.43 -26.72 -11.28
C THR A 235 -4.64 -27.40 -10.66
N TRP A 236 -4.37 -28.56 -10.07
CA TRP A 236 -5.31 -29.37 -9.32
C TRP A 236 -5.93 -28.58 -8.16
N MET A 237 -7.27 -28.51 -8.13
CA MET A 237 -8.00 -28.62 -6.86
C MET A 237 -9.14 -29.63 -7.05
N GLU A 238 -8.96 -30.74 -6.35
CA GLU A 238 -9.99 -31.66 -5.87
C GLU A 238 -11.13 -30.84 -5.21
N GLY A 239 -12.40 -31.22 -5.20
CA GLY A 239 -13.10 -32.36 -5.75
C GLY A 239 -14.57 -32.19 -5.36
N GLU A 240 -15.48 -32.31 -6.32
CA GLU A 240 -16.88 -32.62 -6.05
C GLU A 240 -17.29 -33.71 -7.03
N ARG A 241 -17.41 -34.93 -6.54
CA ARG A 241 -18.19 -35.98 -7.20
C ARG A 241 -19.31 -36.39 -6.27
N SER A 242 -20.48 -35.81 -6.52
CA SER A 242 -21.76 -36.33 -6.04
C SER A 242 -22.24 -37.46 -6.96
N THR A 243 -22.70 -38.52 -6.28
CA THR A 243 -23.78 -39.45 -6.65
C THR A 243 -23.62 -40.39 -7.85
N GLY A 244 -23.57 -41.68 -7.50
CA GLY A 244 -23.87 -42.86 -8.29
C GLY A 244 -23.77 -44.07 -7.39
#